data_AF-A0A1E7KZB4-F1
#
_entry.id   AF-A0A1E7KZB4-F1
#
_cell.length_a   1.000
_cell.length_b   1.000
_cell.length_c   1.000
_cell.angle_alpha   90.00
_cell.angle_beta   90.00
_cell.angle_gamma   90.00
#
_symmetry.space_group_name_H-M   'P 1'
#
loop_
_entity.id
_entity.type
_entity.pdbx_description
1 polymer ?
#
loop_
_entity_poly.entity_id
_entity_poly.type
_entity_poly.pdbx_seq_one_letter_code
_entity_poly.pdbx_strand_id
1 'polypeptide(L)'
;MQQKEHTVAIPQADEGAVRSWRKWLQGLEESKPGGMAAVGSWLEAGASYVLPVGALVVLCDPQPDGEKKRVRIWRVKRDGAFKEERDSTLGSANAFGVSVRGTMRRLLEKHPADRHAIPRQLTAAPPRPNAKDDQCERCRQPVAAGEGRLVRASSGYSVAAHHPGQCSPPPVRPNLYAGPCSQCGGWLESEEGILERRRPRHNGPCPPAEERRPAQSRANERQQDCERCGNPVPPLEGLLLRSEPVWIVRHRDGACPPREELWEIDRGAPGRFHPRPERCMPAGTVLRTRLLEPPDQPFPADAPGYRRTGGREVSAVVTTVREKTPVYCRDADGDNPGVLVGEDGWYFRILVRPATAEEAADILAREETAARRAELEERRRRLFLHPHVQDGELPEQPDLSSTTLVNFGERERRSILQTWPEDELRVDEARGVVWFIEYNGHDGDDWSRNNITSFIARRFPLSEERRALLTALRAEYEQPGT
;
A
#
# COMPACT_ATOMS: atom_id res chain seq x y z
N MET A 1 -21.76 18.58 -16.34
CA MET A 1 -23.20 18.90 -16.14
C MET A 1 -23.37 19.45 -14.74
N GLN A 2 -23.98 20.63 -14.57
CA GLN A 2 -24.32 21.12 -13.23
C GLN A 2 -25.31 20.15 -12.59
N GLN A 3 -24.97 19.60 -11.42
CA GLN A 3 -25.91 18.76 -10.67
C GLN A 3 -27.06 19.65 -10.20
N LYS A 4 -28.30 19.27 -10.51
CA LYS A 4 -29.48 19.99 -10.00
C LYS A 4 -29.49 19.90 -8.47
N GLU A 5 -29.79 21.01 -7.81
CA GLU A 5 -29.88 21.10 -6.35
C GLU A 5 -31.33 21.28 -5.90
N HIS A 6 -31.67 20.76 -4.72
CA HIS A 6 -32.98 20.90 -4.11
C HIS A 6 -32.88 21.27 -2.64
N THR A 7 -33.83 22.07 -2.17
CA THR A 7 -34.05 22.29 -0.74
C THR A 7 -34.69 21.05 -0.14
N VAL A 8 -34.05 20.49 0.89
CA VAL A 8 -34.54 19.31 1.60
C VAL A 8 -34.58 19.56 3.09
N ALA A 9 -35.65 19.11 3.75
CA ALA A 9 -35.80 19.17 5.20
C ALA A 9 -35.22 17.91 5.84
N ILE A 10 -34.23 18.07 6.71
CA ILE A 10 -33.62 16.96 7.45
C ILE A 10 -34.58 16.55 8.57
N PRO A 11 -34.96 15.27 8.68
CA PRO A 11 -35.95 14.85 9.66
C PRO A 11 -35.44 15.05 11.09
N GLN A 12 -36.39 15.16 12.01
CA GLN A 12 -36.13 15.21 13.44
C GLN A 12 -35.46 13.92 13.95
N ALA A 13 -34.96 13.99 15.17
CA ALA A 13 -34.60 12.78 15.93
C ALA A 13 -35.82 11.92 16.18
N ASP A 14 -35.63 10.60 16.12
CA ASP A 14 -36.64 9.67 16.63
C ASP A 14 -36.88 9.99 18.12
N GLU A 15 -38.12 9.86 18.56
CA GLU A 15 -38.50 10.18 19.94
C GLU A 15 -37.67 9.34 20.93
N GLY A 16 -37.12 10.02 21.95
CA GLY A 16 -36.23 9.38 22.93
C GLY A 16 -34.81 9.10 22.44
N ALA A 17 -34.46 9.35 21.17
CA ALA A 17 -33.11 9.06 20.68
C ALA A 17 -32.03 9.90 21.38
N VAL A 18 -30.99 9.24 21.88
CA VAL A 18 -29.88 9.89 22.59
C VAL A 18 -28.70 10.14 21.66
N ARG A 19 -28.17 11.36 21.66
CA ARG A 19 -27.00 11.76 20.85
C ARG A 19 -27.16 11.49 19.34
N SER A 20 -28.38 11.63 18.82
CA SER A 20 -28.66 11.43 17.40
C SER A 20 -27.86 12.38 16.50
N TRP A 21 -27.59 11.94 15.28
CA TRP A 21 -26.83 12.72 14.32
C TRP A 21 -27.21 12.40 12.87
N ARG A 22 -26.98 13.37 11.98
CA ARG A 22 -27.16 13.23 10.53
C ARG A 22 -25.92 13.71 9.80
N LYS A 23 -25.63 13.09 8.66
CA LYS A 23 -24.46 13.44 7.85
C LYS A 23 -24.78 13.31 6.37
N TRP A 24 -24.40 14.31 5.57
CA TRP A 24 -24.28 14.15 4.14
C TRP A 24 -23.03 13.32 3.84
N LEU A 25 -23.24 12.12 3.32
CA LEU A 25 -22.19 11.14 3.04
C LEU A 25 -21.51 11.46 1.70
N GLN A 26 -20.22 11.74 1.77
CA GLN A 26 -19.33 12.05 0.65
C GLN A 26 -18.21 11.02 0.47
N GLY A 27 -17.99 10.17 1.47
CA GLY A 27 -17.02 9.09 1.44
C GLY A 27 -17.16 8.15 2.64
N LEU A 28 -16.31 7.13 2.71
CA LEU A 28 -16.29 6.17 3.81
C LEU A 28 -14.85 5.90 4.26
N GLU A 29 -14.56 6.07 5.54
CA GLU A 29 -13.27 5.75 6.17
C GLU A 29 -13.46 4.60 7.15
N GLU A 30 -13.27 3.37 6.68
CA GLU A 30 -13.65 2.15 7.42
C GLU A 30 -12.82 1.91 8.68
N SER A 31 -11.63 2.51 8.77
CA SER A 31 -10.78 2.44 9.96
C SER A 31 -11.33 3.27 11.13
N LYS A 32 -12.26 4.21 10.89
CA LYS A 32 -12.83 5.05 11.94
C LYS A 32 -14.07 4.40 12.58
N PRO A 33 -14.32 4.66 13.87
CA PRO A 33 -15.55 4.22 14.52
C PRO A 33 -16.69 5.21 14.29
N GLY A 34 -17.92 4.77 14.57
CA GLY A 34 -19.02 5.72 14.76
C GLY A 34 -19.45 6.46 13.48
N GLY A 35 -20.05 7.64 13.66
CA GLY A 35 -20.33 8.58 12.57
C GLY A 35 -19.08 9.19 11.91
N MET A 36 -17.88 8.95 12.47
CA MET A 36 -16.62 9.37 11.84
C MET A 36 -16.25 8.50 10.64
N ALA A 37 -16.75 7.26 10.58
CA ALA A 37 -16.56 6.40 9.41
C ALA A 37 -17.28 6.95 8.18
N ALA A 38 -18.41 7.65 8.34
CA ALA A 38 -19.07 8.36 7.25
C ALA A 38 -18.31 9.66 7.01
N VAL A 39 -17.58 9.79 5.91
CA VAL A 39 -16.88 11.04 5.56
C VAL A 39 -17.88 12.01 4.93
N GLY A 40 -17.87 13.27 5.34
CA GLY A 40 -18.69 14.33 4.78
C GLY A 40 -19.18 15.34 5.81
N SER A 41 -20.24 16.08 5.47
CA SER A 41 -20.71 17.23 6.25
C SER A 41 -21.83 16.88 7.24
N TRP A 42 -21.72 17.35 8.48
CA TRP A 42 -22.76 17.18 9.51
C TRP A 42 -23.99 18.02 9.18
N LEU A 43 -25.18 17.46 9.43
CA LEU A 43 -26.46 18.13 9.23
C LEU A 43 -27.23 18.18 10.56
N GLU A 44 -27.91 19.30 10.81
CA GLU A 44 -28.76 19.45 11.98
C GLU A 44 -30.15 18.83 11.75
N ALA A 45 -30.68 18.14 12.76
CA ALA A 45 -32.02 17.58 12.73
C ALA A 45 -33.07 18.70 12.70
N GLY A 46 -34.06 18.62 11.81
CA GLY A 46 -35.10 19.65 11.66
C GLY A 46 -34.70 20.88 10.85
N ALA A 47 -33.43 21.01 10.45
CA ALA A 47 -32.99 22.09 9.56
C ALA A 47 -33.27 21.74 8.09
N SER A 48 -33.31 22.77 7.23
CA SER A 48 -33.35 22.59 5.77
C SER A 48 -32.04 23.01 5.12
N TYR A 49 -31.61 22.24 4.11
CA TYR A 49 -30.37 22.44 3.37
C TYR A 49 -30.62 22.36 1.87
N VAL A 50 -29.78 23.02 1.09
CA VAL A 50 -29.66 22.80 -0.36
C VAL A 50 -28.66 21.67 -0.58
N LEU A 51 -29.13 20.56 -1.16
CA LEU A 51 -28.31 19.39 -1.49
C LEU A 51 -28.50 18.98 -2.97
N PRO A 52 -27.47 18.41 -3.63
CA PRO A 52 -27.59 17.94 -5.00
C PRO A 52 -28.46 16.68 -5.12
N VAL A 53 -29.13 16.50 -6.26
CA VAL A 53 -29.81 15.24 -6.60
C VAL A 53 -28.82 14.09 -6.52
N GLY A 54 -29.21 13.02 -5.83
CA GLY A 54 -28.36 11.86 -5.57
C GLY A 54 -27.57 11.94 -4.27
N ALA A 55 -27.56 13.08 -3.57
CA ALA A 55 -26.92 13.20 -2.25
C ALA A 55 -27.45 12.14 -1.28
N LEU A 56 -26.52 11.48 -0.58
CA LEU A 56 -26.81 10.45 0.41
C LEU A 56 -26.77 11.06 1.81
N VAL A 57 -27.85 10.95 2.57
CA VAL A 57 -27.94 11.40 3.96
C VAL A 57 -28.02 10.18 4.87
N VAL A 58 -27.08 10.09 5.81
CA VAL A 58 -27.05 9.04 6.82
C VAL A 58 -27.60 9.61 8.12
N LEU A 59 -28.54 8.88 8.72
CA LEU A 59 -29.15 9.21 9.99
C LEU A 59 -28.86 8.10 10.98
N CYS A 60 -28.51 8.46 12.20
CA CYS A 60 -28.28 7.52 13.28
C CYS A 60 -28.94 8.03 14.55
N ASP A 61 -29.86 7.24 15.06
CA ASP A 61 -30.67 7.51 16.24
C ASP A 61 -30.44 6.38 17.24
N PRO A 62 -29.46 6.51 18.15
CA PRO A 62 -29.31 5.58 19.27
C PRO A 62 -30.53 5.61 20.20
N GLN A 63 -31.02 4.43 20.59
CA GLN A 63 -32.12 4.27 21.54
C GLN A 63 -31.67 4.68 22.96
N PRO A 64 -32.60 5.00 23.88
CA PRO A 64 -32.27 5.50 25.22
C PRO A 64 -31.28 4.66 26.02
N ASP A 65 -31.31 3.34 25.84
CA ASP A 65 -30.40 2.38 26.49
C ASP A 65 -28.96 2.42 25.91
N GLY A 66 -28.77 3.01 24.73
CA GLY A 66 -27.53 3.04 23.99
C GLY A 66 -27.10 1.70 23.37
N GLU A 67 -27.82 0.61 23.66
CA GLU A 67 -27.51 -0.75 23.16
C GLU A 67 -27.88 -0.87 21.69
N LYS A 68 -29.04 -0.30 21.33
CA LYS A 68 -29.55 -0.32 19.97
C LYS A 68 -29.50 1.06 19.34
N LYS A 69 -29.37 1.09 18.03
CA LYS A 69 -29.47 2.31 17.23
C LYS A 69 -30.14 2.01 15.91
N ARG A 70 -31.00 2.92 15.48
CA ARG A 70 -31.59 2.90 14.16
C ARG A 70 -30.70 3.70 13.21
N VAL A 71 -30.30 3.08 12.11
CA VAL A 71 -29.49 3.71 11.05
C VAL A 71 -30.29 3.71 9.77
N ARG A 72 -30.53 4.90 9.23
CA ARG A 72 -31.21 5.11 7.96
C ARG A 72 -30.27 5.74 6.94
N ILE A 73 -30.38 5.33 5.69
CA ILE A 73 -29.65 5.93 4.56
C ILE A 73 -30.69 6.40 3.55
N TRP A 74 -30.77 7.70 3.35
CA TRP A 74 -31.71 8.34 2.44
C TRP A 74 -30.97 8.97 1.26
N ARG A 75 -31.62 9.04 0.10
CA ARG A 75 -31.08 9.67 -1.11
C ARG A 75 -32.01 10.77 -1.62
N VAL A 76 -31.46 11.92 -1.98
CA VAL A 76 -32.23 13.01 -2.62
C VAL A 76 -32.61 12.62 -4.05
N LYS A 77 -33.91 12.65 -4.36
CA LYS A 77 -34.46 12.36 -5.70
C LYS A 77 -34.45 13.63 -6.58
N ARG A 78 -34.82 13.45 -7.87
CA ARG A 78 -34.91 14.54 -8.87
C ARG A 78 -36.02 15.56 -8.59
N ASP A 79 -36.98 15.23 -7.73
CA ASP A 79 -38.08 16.09 -7.29
C ASP A 79 -37.76 16.77 -5.94
N GLY A 80 -36.59 16.52 -5.36
CA GLY A 80 -36.21 17.00 -4.03
C GLY A 80 -36.71 16.14 -2.86
N ALA A 81 -37.51 15.10 -3.09
CA ALA A 81 -37.92 14.20 -2.02
C ALA A 81 -36.80 13.23 -1.62
N PHE A 82 -36.86 12.70 -0.40
CA PHE A 82 -35.98 11.59 0.00
C PHE A 82 -36.53 10.24 -0.50
N LYS A 83 -35.62 9.38 -0.96
CA LYS A 83 -35.83 7.94 -1.09
C LYS A 83 -35.09 7.25 0.04
N GLU A 84 -35.77 6.40 0.80
CA GLU A 84 -35.09 5.50 1.72
C GLU A 84 -34.39 4.39 0.93
N GLU A 85 -33.07 4.32 1.05
CA GLU A 85 -32.28 3.23 0.47
C GLU A 85 -32.01 2.13 1.50
N ARG A 86 -32.07 2.47 2.80
CA ARG A 86 -31.92 1.52 3.90
C ARG A 86 -32.52 2.05 5.20
N ASP A 87 -33.11 1.16 5.98
CA ASP A 87 -33.42 1.31 7.40
C ASP A 87 -33.00 0.03 8.14
N SER A 88 -32.31 0.18 9.27
CA SER A 88 -31.79 -0.96 10.03
C SER A 88 -31.64 -0.60 11.50
N THR A 89 -32.02 -1.51 12.39
CA THR A 89 -31.71 -1.42 13.82
C THR A 89 -30.52 -2.31 14.14
N LEU A 90 -29.49 -1.75 14.77
CA LEU A 90 -28.24 -2.43 15.08
C LEU A 90 -28.04 -2.49 16.60
N GLY A 91 -27.72 -3.66 17.14
CA GLY A 91 -27.37 -3.87 18.56
C GLY A 91 -25.86 -3.90 18.84
N SER A 92 -25.02 -3.37 17.95
CA SER A 92 -23.56 -3.37 18.12
C SER A 92 -23.08 -2.06 18.73
N ALA A 93 -21.95 -2.04 19.43
CA ALA A 93 -21.35 -0.78 19.93
C ALA A 93 -20.93 0.16 18.79
N ASN A 94 -20.46 -0.38 17.66
CA ASN A 94 -20.05 0.40 16.49
C ASN A 94 -21.24 1.00 15.73
N ALA A 95 -21.19 2.28 15.34
CA ALA A 95 -22.33 2.94 14.67
C ALA A 95 -22.82 2.22 13.40
N PHE A 96 -21.94 1.48 12.71
CA PHE A 96 -22.28 0.76 11.49
C PHE A 96 -21.75 -0.68 11.55
N GLY A 97 -22.61 -1.66 11.29
CA GLY A 97 -22.19 -3.05 11.01
C GLY A 97 -21.65 -3.22 9.58
N VAL A 98 -21.06 -4.38 9.29
CA VAL A 98 -20.50 -4.72 7.96
C VAL A 98 -21.53 -4.51 6.85
N SER A 99 -22.78 -4.93 7.07
CA SER A 99 -23.87 -4.79 6.09
C SER A 99 -24.19 -3.32 5.77
N VAL A 100 -24.22 -2.44 6.78
CA VAL A 100 -24.50 -1.01 6.58
C VAL A 100 -23.35 -0.35 5.82
N ARG A 101 -22.09 -0.66 6.19
CA ARG A 101 -20.90 -0.15 5.48
C ARG A 101 -20.86 -0.60 4.02
N GLY A 102 -21.15 -1.87 3.74
CA GLY A 102 -21.26 -2.38 2.38
C GLY A 102 -22.35 -1.70 1.56
N THR A 103 -23.48 -1.33 2.19
CA THR A 103 -24.54 -0.55 1.54
C THR A 103 -24.07 0.87 1.22
N MET A 104 -23.42 1.55 2.17
CA MET A 104 -22.85 2.89 1.95
C MET A 104 -21.85 2.91 0.79
N ARG A 105 -20.95 1.92 0.73
CA ARG A 105 -19.96 1.79 -0.34
C ARG A 105 -20.62 1.70 -1.72
N ARG A 106 -21.57 0.78 -1.87
CA ARG A 106 -22.32 0.57 -3.12
C ARG A 106 -23.09 1.83 -3.55
N LEU A 107 -23.70 2.53 -2.59
CA LEU A 107 -24.44 3.75 -2.87
C LEU A 107 -23.52 4.90 -3.28
N LEU A 108 -22.34 5.05 -2.64
CA LEU A 108 -21.34 6.06 -3.00
C LEU A 108 -20.76 5.83 -4.39
N GLU A 109 -20.54 4.57 -4.78
CA GLU A 109 -20.10 4.20 -6.14
C GLU A 109 -21.16 4.56 -7.19
N LYS A 110 -22.43 4.25 -6.89
CA LYS A 110 -23.57 4.54 -7.79
C LYS A 110 -23.92 6.03 -7.86
N HIS A 111 -23.67 6.77 -6.77
CA HIS A 111 -24.02 8.18 -6.60
C HIS A 111 -22.81 8.93 -6.05
N PRO A 112 -21.77 9.14 -6.88
CA PRO A 112 -20.54 9.79 -6.43
C PRO A 112 -20.84 11.23 -6.00
N ALA A 113 -20.46 11.56 -4.78
CA ALA A 113 -20.56 12.90 -4.23
C ALA A 113 -19.29 13.69 -4.56
N ASP A 114 -19.45 15.00 -4.81
CA ASP A 114 -18.32 15.92 -4.76
C ASP A 114 -17.81 16.01 -3.33
N ARG A 115 -16.56 15.61 -3.11
CA ARG A 115 -15.91 15.59 -1.78
C ARG A 115 -15.64 16.99 -1.22
N HIS A 116 -15.67 18.02 -2.07
CA HIS A 116 -15.40 19.41 -1.69
C HIS A 116 -16.67 20.23 -1.52
N ALA A 117 -17.82 19.70 -1.92
CA ALA A 117 -19.08 20.42 -1.79
C ALA A 117 -19.48 20.58 -0.31
N ILE A 118 -19.93 21.79 0.03
CA ILE A 118 -20.35 22.18 1.39
C ILE A 118 -21.86 22.41 1.35
N PRO A 119 -22.65 21.77 2.24
CA PRO A 119 -24.10 21.92 2.21
C PRO A 119 -24.47 23.35 2.63
N ARG A 120 -25.33 24.00 1.84
CA ARG A 120 -25.84 25.35 2.17
C ARG A 120 -27.08 25.23 3.04
N GLN A 121 -26.96 25.58 4.32
CA GLN A 121 -28.09 25.63 5.23
C GLN A 121 -29.01 26.81 4.90
N LEU A 122 -30.32 26.57 4.82
CA LEU A 122 -31.32 27.61 4.57
C LEU A 122 -32.07 27.99 5.85
N THR A 123 -32.40 27.01 6.69
CA THR A 123 -33.07 27.24 7.97
C THR A 123 -32.25 26.63 9.10
N ALA A 124 -32.06 27.39 10.17
CA ALA A 124 -31.44 26.89 11.39
C ALA A 124 -32.40 25.91 12.08
N ALA A 125 -31.86 24.80 12.58
CA ALA A 125 -32.59 23.99 13.54
C ALA A 125 -32.77 24.80 14.84
N PRO A 126 -33.84 24.56 15.62
CA PRO A 126 -33.98 25.14 16.95
C PRO A 126 -32.70 24.87 17.77
N PRO A 127 -32.13 25.88 18.44
CA PRO A 127 -30.95 25.67 19.27
C PRO A 127 -31.27 24.67 20.38
N ARG A 128 -30.52 23.57 20.43
CA ARG A 128 -30.65 22.60 21.52
C ARG A 128 -29.97 23.16 22.77
N PRO A 129 -30.62 23.21 23.94
CA PRO A 129 -29.95 23.61 25.16
C PRO A 129 -28.83 22.62 25.51
N ASN A 130 -27.75 23.09 26.13
CA ASN A 130 -26.73 22.19 26.68
C ASN A 130 -27.29 21.47 27.90
N ALA A 131 -27.28 20.14 27.90
CA ALA A 131 -27.89 19.34 28.98
C ALA A 131 -27.03 19.25 30.26
N LYS A 132 -25.80 19.75 30.23
CA LYS A 132 -24.83 19.69 31.33
C LYS A 132 -23.94 20.92 31.34
N ASP A 133 -23.30 21.16 32.48
CA ASP A 133 -22.24 22.14 32.63
C ASP A 133 -21.07 21.79 31.68
N ASP A 134 -20.57 22.78 30.96
CA ASP A 134 -19.47 22.62 30.01
C ASP A 134 -18.76 23.96 29.77
N GLN A 135 -17.73 23.99 28.93
CA GLN A 135 -17.07 25.23 28.52
C GLN A 135 -17.57 25.68 27.14
N CYS A 136 -17.83 26.98 27.01
CA CYS A 136 -18.18 27.58 25.73
C CYS A 136 -17.04 27.37 24.71
N GLU A 137 -17.31 26.74 23.57
CA GLU A 137 -16.28 26.48 22.56
C GLU A 137 -15.62 27.75 22.01
N ARG A 138 -16.34 28.88 22.05
CA ARG A 138 -15.86 30.17 21.53
C ARG A 138 -15.01 30.95 22.53
N CYS A 139 -15.50 31.15 23.76
CA CYS A 139 -14.81 31.98 24.76
C CYS A 139 -14.12 31.19 25.88
N ARG A 140 -14.33 29.86 25.93
CA ARG A 140 -13.82 28.93 26.96
C ARG A 140 -14.30 29.19 28.40
N GLN A 141 -15.21 30.15 28.60
CA GLN A 141 -15.85 30.36 29.90
C GLN A 141 -16.87 29.26 30.21
N PRO A 142 -17.12 28.94 31.49
CA PRO A 142 -18.16 28.00 31.90
C PRO A 142 -19.54 28.39 31.36
N VAL A 143 -20.35 27.39 31.00
CA VAL A 143 -21.75 27.49 30.60
C VAL A 143 -22.52 26.46 31.45
N ALA A 144 -23.39 26.90 32.35
CA ALA A 144 -24.16 25.97 33.17
C ALA A 144 -25.21 25.23 32.32
N ALA A 145 -25.66 24.06 32.78
CA ALA A 145 -26.71 23.28 32.13
C ALA A 145 -27.96 24.13 31.86
N GLY A 146 -28.39 24.17 30.60
CA GLY A 146 -29.57 24.91 30.14
C GLY A 146 -29.35 26.39 29.84
N GLU A 147 -28.23 27.00 30.24
CA GLU A 147 -27.97 28.44 30.03
C GLU A 147 -27.38 28.78 28.65
N GLY A 148 -26.90 27.77 27.92
CA GLY A 148 -26.37 27.94 26.57
C GLY A 148 -27.03 27.03 25.56
N ARG A 149 -26.35 26.87 24.42
CA ARG A 149 -26.77 26.05 23.30
C ARG A 149 -25.68 25.08 22.88
N LEU A 150 -26.06 23.91 22.39
CA LEU A 150 -25.15 23.00 21.74
C LEU A 150 -24.90 23.46 20.30
N VAL A 151 -23.64 23.63 19.96
CA VAL A 151 -23.16 23.85 18.59
C VAL A 151 -22.28 22.68 18.17
N ARG A 152 -22.24 22.36 16.89
CA ARG A 152 -21.29 21.37 16.36
C ARG A 152 -19.93 22.04 16.17
N ALA A 153 -18.90 21.52 16.84
CA ALA A 153 -17.51 21.91 16.62
C ALA A 153 -17.00 21.37 15.27
N SER A 154 -15.87 21.89 14.79
CA SER A 154 -15.18 21.38 13.59
C SER A 154 -14.78 19.90 13.71
N SER A 155 -14.58 19.42 14.94
CA SER A 155 -14.34 18.01 15.24
C SER A 155 -15.57 17.11 15.07
N GLY A 156 -16.75 17.69 14.86
CA GLY A 156 -18.02 16.99 14.73
C GLY A 156 -18.74 16.73 16.06
N TYR A 157 -18.13 17.01 17.21
CA TYR A 157 -18.79 16.88 18.50
C TYR A 157 -19.74 18.05 18.78
N SER A 158 -20.84 17.78 19.50
CA SER A 158 -21.67 18.84 20.07
C SER A 158 -20.98 19.37 21.33
N VAL A 159 -20.73 20.67 21.35
CA VAL A 159 -20.08 21.40 22.45
C VAL A 159 -20.99 22.53 22.90
N ALA A 160 -20.94 22.91 24.17
CA ALA A 160 -21.70 24.06 24.64
C ALA A 160 -21.13 25.36 24.06
N ALA A 161 -22.01 26.33 23.84
CA ALA A 161 -21.67 27.70 23.54
C ALA A 161 -22.72 28.63 24.15
N HIS A 162 -22.30 29.80 24.60
CA HIS A 162 -23.24 30.86 24.95
C HIS A 162 -24.11 31.26 23.73
N HIS A 163 -25.24 31.92 23.99
CA HIS A 163 -26.05 32.46 22.90
C HIS A 163 -25.26 33.52 22.11
N PRO A 164 -25.62 33.76 20.83
CA PRO A 164 -24.99 34.82 20.04
C PRO A 164 -24.98 36.16 20.80
N GLY A 165 -23.81 36.81 20.88
CA GLY A 165 -23.63 38.08 21.61
C GLY A 165 -23.24 37.96 23.08
N GLN A 166 -23.37 36.78 23.72
CA GLN A 166 -23.08 36.60 25.15
C GLN A 166 -21.64 36.13 25.44
N CYS A 167 -20.82 35.86 24.41
CA CYS A 167 -19.43 35.48 24.61
C CYS A 167 -18.56 36.72 24.88
N SER A 168 -17.93 36.81 26.04
CA SER A 168 -16.78 37.69 26.26
C SER A 168 -15.60 37.27 25.34
N PRO A 169 -14.68 38.20 25.00
CA PRO A 169 -13.46 37.85 24.29
C PRO A 169 -12.69 36.76 25.07
N PRO A 170 -12.13 35.73 24.39
CA PRO A 170 -11.32 34.74 25.08
C PRO A 170 -10.11 35.44 25.71
N PRO A 171 -9.74 35.10 26.96
CA PRO A 171 -8.54 35.66 27.57
C PRO A 171 -7.31 35.28 26.74
N VAL A 172 -6.37 36.22 26.61
CA VAL A 172 -5.08 35.96 25.98
C VAL A 172 -4.36 34.89 26.81
N ARG A 173 -4.05 33.76 26.19
CA ARG A 173 -3.33 32.68 26.86
C ARG A 173 -1.84 32.86 26.61
N PRO A 174 -0.98 32.85 27.64
CA PRO A 174 0.46 32.78 27.42
C PRO A 174 0.78 31.50 26.64
N ASN A 175 1.81 31.57 25.80
CA ASN A 175 2.36 30.37 25.21
C ASN A 175 2.90 29.45 26.31
N LEU A 176 2.61 28.15 26.28
CA LEU A 176 3.10 27.19 27.29
C LEU A 176 4.12 26.19 26.71
N TYR A 177 4.48 26.34 25.43
CA TYR A 177 5.35 25.39 24.74
C TYR A 177 6.29 26.11 23.78
N ALA A 178 7.56 25.74 23.77
CA ALA A 178 8.49 26.27 22.77
C ALA A 178 8.09 25.77 21.36
N GLY A 179 8.11 26.66 20.37
CA GLY A 179 7.73 26.31 19.01
C GLY A 179 7.76 27.48 18.02
N PRO A 180 7.58 27.19 16.71
CA PRO A 180 7.60 28.22 15.69
C PRO A 180 6.31 29.05 15.71
N CYS A 181 6.46 30.37 15.66
CA CYS A 181 5.38 31.32 15.50
C CYS A 181 4.53 30.95 14.28
N SER A 182 3.22 30.78 14.48
CA SER A 182 2.29 30.36 13.43
C SER A 182 2.15 31.34 12.26
N GLN A 183 2.66 32.56 12.40
CA GLN A 183 2.57 33.62 11.40
C GLN A 183 3.90 33.84 10.65
N CYS A 184 5.05 33.81 11.33
CA CYS A 184 6.34 34.15 10.70
C CYS A 184 7.38 33.03 10.70
N GLY A 185 7.11 31.90 11.36
CA GLY A 185 8.03 30.77 11.49
C GLY A 185 9.13 30.93 12.54
N GLY A 186 9.39 32.14 13.04
CA GLY A 186 10.41 32.40 14.07
C GLY A 186 10.12 31.69 15.39
N TRP A 187 11.18 31.21 16.05
CA TRP A 187 11.07 30.42 17.29
C TRP A 187 10.66 31.28 18.50
N LEU A 188 9.70 30.76 19.26
CA LEU A 188 9.23 31.30 20.54
C LEU A 188 9.50 30.27 21.64
N GLU A 189 10.07 30.70 22.76
CA GLU A 189 10.22 29.87 23.95
C GLU A 189 8.87 29.70 24.67
N SER A 190 8.82 28.78 25.63
CA SER A 190 7.69 28.72 26.56
C SER A 190 7.50 30.07 27.26
N GLU A 191 6.25 30.47 27.48
CA GLU A 191 5.84 31.75 28.07
C GLU A 191 6.10 33.00 27.20
N GLU A 192 6.83 32.87 26.10
CA GLU A 192 6.98 33.95 25.13
C GLU A 192 5.84 33.97 24.11
N GLY A 193 5.19 35.12 23.99
CA GLY A 193 4.05 35.30 23.08
C GLY A 193 2.75 34.71 23.64
N ILE A 194 1.86 34.35 22.73
CA ILE A 194 0.50 33.91 23.04
C ILE A 194 0.17 32.61 22.32
N LEU A 195 -0.75 31.84 22.88
CA LEU A 195 -1.25 30.62 22.27
C LEU A 195 -2.52 30.91 21.47
N GLU A 196 -2.41 31.00 20.14
CA GLU A 196 -3.54 31.16 19.24
C GLU A 196 -3.86 29.82 18.55
N ARG A 197 -5.08 29.30 18.76
CA ARG A 197 -5.51 28.01 18.17
C ARG A 197 -4.52 26.85 18.41
N ARG A 198 -3.92 26.79 19.60
CA ARG A 198 -2.89 25.81 20.02
C ARG A 198 -1.54 25.94 19.31
N ARG A 199 -1.26 27.04 18.63
CA ARG A 199 0.06 27.34 18.08
C ARG A 199 0.62 28.61 18.73
N PRO A 200 1.93 28.65 19.01
CA PRO A 200 2.55 29.86 19.54
C PRO A 200 2.52 30.96 18.47
N ARG A 201 2.34 32.20 18.91
CA ARG A 201 2.37 33.42 18.10
C ARG A 201 2.95 34.55 18.92
N HIS A 202 3.65 35.50 18.29
CA HIS A 202 4.09 36.72 18.97
C HIS A 202 2.90 37.46 19.57
N ASN A 203 3.08 38.04 20.75
CA ASN A 203 2.09 38.94 21.37
C ASN A 203 2.18 40.32 20.71
N GLY A 204 1.77 40.42 19.43
CA GLY A 204 1.94 41.63 18.61
C GLY A 204 2.37 41.31 17.17
N PRO A 205 2.89 42.32 16.43
CA PRO A 205 3.46 42.09 15.11
C PRO A 205 4.68 41.17 15.19
N CYS A 206 4.86 40.33 14.16
CA CYS A 206 6.04 39.47 14.08
C CYS A 206 7.29 40.30 13.74
N PRO A 207 8.47 39.94 14.29
CA PRO A 207 9.71 40.63 13.95
C PRO A 207 10.11 40.43 12.47
N PRO A 208 10.93 41.35 11.91
CA PRO A 208 11.55 41.21 10.60
C PRO A 208 12.28 39.88 10.42
N ALA A 209 12.49 39.43 9.18
CA ALA A 209 13.04 38.10 8.90
C ALA A 209 14.44 37.89 9.50
N GLU A 210 15.25 38.95 9.53
CA GLU A 210 16.62 38.95 10.05
C GLU A 210 16.67 38.81 11.58
N GLU A 211 15.60 39.20 12.28
CA GLU A 211 15.48 39.17 13.74
C GLU A 211 14.76 37.91 14.25
N ARG A 212 14.26 37.05 13.36
CA ARG A 212 13.58 35.81 13.75
C ARG A 212 14.61 34.83 14.31
N ARG A 213 14.40 34.40 15.55
CA ARG A 213 15.20 33.31 16.13
C ARG A 213 15.01 32.02 15.31
N PRO A 214 16.09 31.38 14.84
CA PRO A 214 16.00 30.08 14.20
C PRO A 214 15.51 29.04 15.20
N ALA A 215 14.90 27.97 14.70
CA ALA A 215 14.57 26.82 15.56
C ALA A 215 15.85 26.29 16.20
N GLN A 216 15.84 26.10 17.53
CA GLN A 216 16.98 25.52 18.21
C GLN A 216 17.25 24.11 17.66
N SER A 217 18.52 23.81 17.40
CA SER A 217 18.94 22.44 17.17
C SER A 217 18.70 21.65 18.45
N ARG A 218 18.23 20.42 18.32
CA ARG A 218 18.04 19.52 19.47
C ARG A 218 18.70 18.18 19.20
N ALA A 219 18.94 17.40 20.24
CA ALA A 219 19.44 16.04 20.06
C ALA A 219 18.40 15.18 19.31
N ASN A 220 18.84 14.28 18.43
CA ASN A 220 17.94 13.31 17.81
C ASN A 220 17.47 12.28 18.85
N GLU A 221 16.18 12.12 19.08
CA GLU A 221 15.67 11.19 20.11
C GLU A 221 15.71 9.71 19.66
N ARG A 222 15.99 9.46 18.37
CA ARG A 222 16.04 8.13 17.77
C ARG A 222 17.14 8.03 16.74
N GLN A 223 17.54 6.81 16.39
CA GLN A 223 18.51 6.57 15.33
C GLN A 223 17.94 7.06 13.98
N GLN A 224 18.72 7.86 13.26
CA GLN A 224 18.39 8.35 11.92
C GLN A 224 19.67 8.49 11.10
N ASP A 225 19.55 8.45 9.78
CA ASP A 225 20.69 8.63 8.89
C ASP A 225 21.12 10.10 8.87
N CYS A 226 22.43 10.32 8.94
CA CYS A 226 23.02 11.64 8.75
C CYS A 226 22.76 12.13 7.32
N GLU A 227 22.22 13.34 7.16
CA GLU A 227 21.91 13.93 5.86
C GLU A 227 23.14 14.13 4.97
N ARG A 228 24.33 14.30 5.56
CA ARG A 228 25.57 14.53 4.81
C ARG A 228 26.25 13.26 4.32
N CYS A 229 26.39 12.25 5.18
CA CYS A 229 27.15 11.03 4.85
C CYS A 229 26.28 9.78 4.68
N GLY A 230 25.01 9.80 5.08
CA GLY A 230 24.12 8.65 5.04
C GLY A 230 24.38 7.58 6.11
N ASN A 231 25.40 7.75 6.96
CA ASN A 231 25.69 6.83 8.06
C ASN A 231 24.68 7.04 9.21
N PRO A 232 24.32 5.98 9.95
CA PRO A 232 23.38 6.08 11.06
C PRO A 232 23.98 6.91 12.21
N VAL A 233 23.16 7.79 12.79
CA VAL A 233 23.50 8.55 13.99
C VAL A 233 22.69 7.98 15.16
N PRO A 234 23.35 7.43 16.21
CA PRO A 234 22.64 6.89 17.37
C PRO A 234 21.76 7.95 18.06
N PRO A 235 20.73 7.52 18.83
CA PRO A 235 19.95 8.44 19.65
C PRO A 235 20.85 9.31 20.54
N LEU A 236 20.54 10.60 20.59
CA LEU A 236 21.19 11.64 21.40
C LEU A 236 22.61 12.06 20.98
N GLU A 237 23.20 11.40 19.98
CA GLU A 237 24.55 11.69 19.48
C GLU A 237 24.57 12.68 18.29
N GLY A 238 23.42 12.90 17.68
CA GLY A 238 23.23 13.81 16.55
C GLY A 238 22.51 15.11 16.91
N LEU A 239 22.54 16.03 15.94
CA LEU A 239 21.75 17.26 15.92
C LEU A 239 20.61 17.08 14.93
N LEU A 240 19.39 17.16 15.45
CA LEU A 240 18.17 17.30 14.67
C LEU A 240 17.99 18.77 14.30
N LEU A 241 18.17 19.06 13.01
CA LEU A 241 18.08 20.40 12.43
C LEU A 241 16.79 20.54 11.62
N ARG A 242 16.14 21.69 11.73
CA ARG A 242 14.96 22.01 10.92
C ARG A 242 15.44 22.50 9.55
N SER A 243 15.15 21.74 8.50
CA SER A 243 15.36 22.13 7.10
C SER A 243 14.00 22.08 6.42
N GLU A 244 13.30 23.22 6.34
CA GLU A 244 11.89 23.24 5.98
C GLU A 244 11.60 22.48 4.67
N PRO A 245 10.62 21.54 4.64
CA PRO A 245 9.65 21.21 5.69
C PRO A 245 10.06 20.05 6.63
N VAL A 246 11.25 19.48 6.47
CA VAL A 246 11.69 18.25 7.15
C VAL A 246 12.63 18.51 8.32
N TRP A 247 12.76 17.51 9.20
CA TRP A 247 13.85 17.46 10.17
C TRP A 247 14.94 16.56 9.61
N ILE A 248 16.16 17.05 9.58
CA ILE A 248 17.34 16.29 9.16
C ILE A 248 18.23 16.03 10.37
N VAL A 249 19.01 14.95 10.33
CA VAL A 249 19.99 14.64 11.39
C VAL A 249 21.39 14.87 10.83
N ARG A 250 22.27 15.46 11.66
CA ARG A 250 23.70 15.58 11.41
C ARG A 250 24.47 15.10 12.64
N HIS A 251 25.72 14.65 12.47
CA HIS A 251 26.60 14.41 13.61
C HIS A 251 26.88 15.72 14.37
N ARG A 252 26.98 15.66 15.70
CA ARG A 252 27.08 16.86 16.57
C ARG A 252 28.28 17.75 16.25
N ASP A 253 29.42 17.16 15.91
CA ASP A 253 30.66 17.90 15.64
C ASP A 253 30.81 18.29 14.15
N GLY A 254 29.80 18.01 13.32
CA GLY A 254 29.83 18.25 11.87
C GLY A 254 30.80 17.36 11.08
N ALA A 255 31.74 16.69 11.76
CA ALA A 255 32.61 15.67 11.21
C ALA A 255 31.81 14.39 10.97
N CYS A 256 31.58 14.07 9.70
CA CYS A 256 31.01 12.79 9.32
C CYS A 256 32.12 11.73 9.31
N PRO A 257 31.87 10.52 9.85
CA PRO A 257 32.77 9.40 9.59
C PRO A 257 32.85 9.14 8.07
N PRO A 258 33.89 8.46 7.59
CA PRO A 258 33.99 8.05 6.19
C PRO A 258 32.68 7.42 5.74
N ARG A 259 32.20 7.84 4.56
CA ARG A 259 31.00 7.28 3.97
C ARG A 259 31.27 5.79 3.73
N GLU A 260 30.38 4.94 4.23
CA GLU A 260 30.49 3.51 3.96
C GLU A 260 30.31 3.28 2.46
N GLU A 261 31.12 2.38 1.90
CA GLU A 261 31.04 1.96 0.51
C GLU A 261 29.85 1.01 0.31
N LEU A 262 28.65 1.56 0.38
CA LEU A 262 27.39 0.85 0.21
C LEU A 262 26.62 1.40 -0.99
N TRP A 263 25.87 0.53 -1.64
CA TRP A 263 24.96 0.84 -2.74
C TRP A 263 23.51 0.74 -2.27
N GLU A 264 22.61 1.45 -2.93
CA GLU A 264 21.18 1.43 -2.60
C GLU A 264 20.42 0.60 -3.63
N ILE A 265 19.55 -0.28 -3.15
CA ILE A 265 18.56 -0.98 -3.98
C ILE A 265 17.15 -0.69 -3.47
N ASP A 266 16.21 -0.74 -4.40
CA ASP A 266 14.81 -0.45 -4.15
C ASP A 266 13.96 -1.72 -4.14
N ARG A 267 13.02 -1.78 -3.20
CA ARG A 267 12.00 -2.83 -3.13
C ARG A 267 10.63 -2.24 -2.79
N GLY A 268 9.59 -2.78 -3.41
CA GLY A 268 8.20 -2.49 -3.08
C GLY A 268 7.56 -3.72 -2.45
N ALA A 269 6.72 -3.51 -1.43
CA ALA A 269 5.80 -4.53 -0.94
C ALA A 269 4.40 -3.93 -0.87
N PRO A 270 3.41 -4.51 -1.57
CA PRO A 270 2.04 -4.03 -1.49
C PRO A 270 1.49 -4.21 -0.08
N GLY A 271 0.66 -3.26 0.36
CA GLY A 271 0.16 -3.31 1.72
C GLY A 271 -0.60 -2.08 2.17
N ARG A 272 -1.14 -2.15 3.39
CA ARG A 272 -1.86 -1.04 4.02
C ARG A 272 -0.89 -0.17 4.82
N PHE A 273 -1.26 1.10 5.05
CA PHE A 273 -0.51 2.02 5.90
C PHE A 273 -0.30 1.51 7.34
N HIS A 274 -1.13 0.58 7.81
CA HIS A 274 -0.96 -0.07 9.11
C HIS A 274 -1.25 -1.58 9.03
N PRO A 275 -0.47 -2.42 9.74
CA PRO A 275 0.73 -2.08 10.49
C PRO A 275 1.90 -1.69 9.57
N ARG A 276 2.83 -0.88 10.09
CA ARG A 276 4.06 -0.58 9.39
C ARG A 276 4.97 -1.81 9.44
N PRO A 277 5.43 -2.35 8.30
CA PRO A 277 6.40 -3.44 8.30
C PRO A 277 7.70 -2.94 8.93
N GLU A 278 8.27 -3.77 9.81
CA GLU A 278 9.51 -3.44 10.50
C GLU A 278 10.72 -3.48 9.56
N ARG A 279 10.70 -4.42 8.60
CA ARG A 279 11.75 -4.64 7.59
C ARG A 279 11.22 -5.42 6.38
N CYS A 280 11.86 -5.26 5.22
CA CYS A 280 11.61 -6.08 4.03
C CYS A 280 12.54 -7.31 4.02
N MET A 281 13.82 -7.11 4.34
CA MET A 281 14.88 -8.11 4.35
C MET A 281 15.77 -7.92 5.59
N PRO A 282 16.15 -9.01 6.29
CA PRO A 282 17.14 -8.91 7.36
C PRO A 282 18.54 -8.59 6.80
N ALA A 283 19.39 -7.98 7.63
CA ALA A 283 20.82 -7.86 7.35
C ALA A 283 21.46 -9.24 7.15
N GLY A 284 22.44 -9.33 6.24
CA GLY A 284 23.10 -10.58 5.85
C GLY A 284 22.35 -11.41 4.80
N THR A 285 21.22 -10.91 4.28
CA THR A 285 20.51 -11.58 3.18
C THR A 285 21.33 -11.46 1.90
N VAL A 286 21.67 -12.59 1.29
CA VAL A 286 22.36 -12.64 0.00
C VAL A 286 21.32 -12.76 -1.12
N LEU A 287 21.42 -11.92 -2.15
CA LEU A 287 20.50 -11.96 -3.28
C LEU A 287 21.14 -11.51 -4.58
N ARG A 288 20.60 -12.01 -5.69
CA ARG A 288 20.81 -11.44 -7.02
C ARG A 288 19.93 -10.21 -7.19
N THR A 289 20.49 -9.08 -7.62
CA THR A 289 19.71 -7.87 -7.91
C THR A 289 20.31 -7.06 -9.04
N ARG A 290 19.47 -6.20 -9.63
CA ARG A 290 19.91 -5.07 -10.44
C ARG A 290 20.07 -3.85 -9.54
N LEU A 291 21.05 -3.01 -9.83
CA LEU A 291 21.29 -1.74 -9.17
C LEU A 291 21.84 -0.72 -10.17
N LEU A 292 21.61 0.55 -9.88
CA LEU A 292 22.17 1.66 -10.65
C LEU A 292 23.50 2.08 -10.03
N GLU A 293 24.53 2.17 -10.85
CA GLU A 293 25.85 2.67 -10.44
C GLU A 293 25.89 4.20 -10.52
N PRO A 294 26.05 4.90 -9.38
CA PRO A 294 26.33 6.33 -9.39
C PRO A 294 27.67 6.61 -10.08
N PRO A 295 27.82 7.72 -10.83
CA PRO A 295 29.09 8.09 -11.49
C PRO A 295 30.27 8.20 -10.53
N ASP A 296 30.00 8.59 -9.30
CA ASP A 296 30.95 8.82 -8.22
C ASP A 296 31.21 7.58 -7.35
N GLN A 297 30.49 6.47 -7.59
CA GLN A 297 30.59 5.24 -6.80
C GLN A 297 30.30 3.99 -7.66
N PRO A 298 31.21 3.63 -8.58
CA PRO A 298 31.04 2.45 -9.44
C PRO A 298 30.97 1.16 -8.60
N PHE A 299 30.20 0.17 -9.05
CA PHE A 299 30.16 -1.13 -8.38
C PHE A 299 31.41 -1.94 -8.76
N PRO A 300 32.03 -2.70 -7.82
CA PRO A 300 33.25 -3.44 -8.12
C PRO A 300 33.03 -4.47 -9.24
N ALA A 301 33.89 -4.41 -10.28
CA ALA A 301 33.75 -5.27 -11.47
C ALA A 301 34.14 -6.73 -11.21
N ASP A 302 34.89 -6.98 -10.15
CA ASP A 302 35.28 -8.30 -9.63
C ASP A 302 34.25 -8.89 -8.65
N ALA A 303 33.15 -8.18 -8.38
CA ALA A 303 32.10 -8.67 -7.49
C ALA A 303 31.41 -9.94 -8.07
N PRO A 304 31.03 -10.91 -7.22
CA PRO A 304 30.36 -12.12 -7.65
C PRO A 304 29.11 -11.86 -8.50
N GLY A 305 29.05 -12.51 -9.65
CA GLY A 305 27.94 -12.40 -10.60
C GLY A 305 27.85 -11.05 -11.32
N TYR A 306 28.83 -10.14 -11.18
CA TYR A 306 28.79 -8.84 -11.83
C TYR A 306 28.59 -8.95 -13.36
N ARG A 307 27.58 -8.25 -13.86
CA ARG A 307 27.29 -8.10 -15.29
C ARG A 307 26.66 -6.73 -15.53
N ARG A 308 27.20 -5.97 -16.46
CA ARG A 308 26.58 -4.72 -16.94
C ARG A 308 25.37 -5.05 -17.82
N THR A 309 24.18 -4.55 -17.47
CA THR A 309 22.92 -4.81 -18.19
C THR A 309 22.41 -3.59 -18.97
N GLY A 310 22.90 -2.40 -18.64
CA GLY A 310 22.60 -1.15 -19.35
C GLY A 310 23.70 -0.11 -19.12
N GLY A 311 23.47 1.14 -19.53
CA GLY A 311 24.48 2.20 -19.42
C GLY A 311 25.08 2.33 -18.02
N ARG A 312 24.22 2.49 -17.00
CA ARG A 312 24.59 2.53 -15.58
C ARG A 312 23.95 1.43 -14.73
N GLU A 313 23.23 0.51 -15.36
CA GLU A 313 22.60 -0.59 -14.64
C GLU A 313 23.53 -1.81 -14.66
N VAL A 314 23.76 -2.37 -13.48
CA VAL A 314 24.50 -3.62 -13.30
C VAL A 314 23.65 -4.61 -12.55
N SER A 315 23.90 -5.89 -12.81
CA SER A 315 23.33 -7.01 -12.09
C SER A 315 24.47 -7.71 -11.36
N ALA A 316 24.32 -7.95 -10.06
CA ALA A 316 25.34 -8.61 -9.24
C ALA A 316 24.70 -9.37 -8.08
N VAL A 317 25.49 -10.21 -7.41
CA VAL A 317 25.12 -10.82 -6.14
C VAL A 317 25.58 -9.91 -5.00
N VAL A 318 24.65 -9.49 -4.16
CA VAL A 318 24.87 -8.53 -3.09
C VAL A 318 24.44 -9.09 -1.75
N THR A 319 24.97 -8.52 -0.68
CA THR A 319 24.55 -8.81 0.70
C THR A 319 23.92 -7.57 1.32
N THR A 320 22.75 -7.72 1.93
CA THR A 320 22.07 -6.63 2.64
C THR A 320 22.85 -6.24 3.89
N VAL A 321 23.07 -4.94 4.08
CA VAL A 321 23.77 -4.41 5.26
C VAL A 321 22.77 -3.80 6.23
N ARG A 322 21.87 -2.94 5.73
CA ARG A 322 20.77 -2.35 6.52
C ARG A 322 19.69 -1.78 5.62
N GLU A 323 18.52 -1.55 6.21
CA GLU A 323 17.40 -0.89 5.53
C GLU A 323 17.21 0.52 6.06
N LYS A 324 16.90 1.45 5.16
CA LYS A 324 16.41 2.78 5.56
C LYS A 324 14.97 2.68 6.03
N THR A 325 14.54 3.70 6.75
CA THR A 325 13.15 3.88 7.21
C THR A 325 12.17 3.71 6.03
N PRO A 326 11.30 2.67 6.00
CA PRO A 326 10.39 2.46 4.88
C PRO A 326 9.36 3.57 4.78
N VAL A 327 9.02 3.93 3.55
CA VAL A 327 8.08 5.01 3.21
C VAL A 327 6.81 4.37 2.67
N TYR A 328 5.64 4.80 3.16
CA TYR A 328 4.38 4.39 2.58
C TYR A 328 4.04 5.27 1.38
N CYS A 329 3.81 4.64 0.23
CA CYS A 329 3.44 5.30 -1.01
C CYS A 329 1.96 5.01 -1.30
N ARG A 330 1.18 6.07 -1.57
CA ARG A 330 -0.21 5.96 -2.01
C ARG A 330 -0.29 6.17 -3.50
N ASP A 331 -0.74 5.16 -4.23
CA ASP A 331 -0.80 5.25 -5.68
C ASP A 331 -2.16 5.77 -6.12
N ALA A 332 -2.35 7.09 -5.97
CA ALA A 332 -3.58 7.75 -6.40
C ALA A 332 -3.66 7.82 -7.94
N ASP A 333 -2.52 7.91 -8.62
CA ASP A 333 -2.44 8.31 -10.03
C ASP A 333 -1.55 7.38 -10.91
N GLY A 334 -0.89 6.35 -10.35
CA GLY A 334 0.02 5.46 -11.08
C GLY A 334 1.50 5.92 -11.12
N ASP A 335 1.79 7.10 -10.58
CA ASP A 335 3.09 7.79 -10.68
C ASP A 335 4.10 7.45 -9.56
N ASN A 336 3.77 6.44 -8.74
CA ASN A 336 4.62 6.01 -7.64
C ASN A 336 5.85 5.22 -8.10
N PRO A 337 6.89 5.03 -7.23
CA PRO A 337 8.13 4.40 -7.67
C PRO A 337 7.82 3.09 -8.37
N GLY A 338 8.45 2.83 -9.53
CA GLY A 338 8.11 1.73 -10.45
C GLY A 338 8.20 0.31 -9.87
N VAL A 339 8.49 0.18 -8.58
CA VAL A 339 8.42 -1.05 -7.78
C VAL A 339 7.05 -1.27 -7.09
N LEU A 340 6.12 -0.31 -7.18
CA LEU A 340 4.75 -0.35 -6.62
C LEU A 340 3.68 0.00 -7.68
N VAL A 341 3.89 -0.39 -8.95
CA VAL A 341 3.00 -0.01 -10.06
C VAL A 341 1.56 -0.46 -9.81
N GLY A 342 0.63 0.49 -9.63
CA GLY A 342 -0.80 0.24 -9.51
C GLY A 342 -1.30 -0.13 -8.11
N GLU A 343 -0.45 -0.09 -7.08
CA GLU A 343 -0.80 -0.55 -5.73
C GLU A 343 -0.27 0.38 -4.62
N ASP A 344 -1.13 0.62 -3.63
CA ASP A 344 -0.71 1.17 -2.34
C ASP A 344 0.26 0.21 -1.65
N GLY A 345 1.36 0.74 -1.11
CA GLY A 345 2.36 -0.13 -0.50
C GLY A 345 3.50 0.58 0.22
N TRP A 346 4.43 -0.25 0.68
CA TRP A 346 5.65 0.17 1.36
C TRP A 346 6.82 0.12 0.40
N TYR A 347 7.54 1.22 0.31
CA TYR A 347 8.76 1.38 -0.45
C TYR A 347 9.96 1.33 0.51
N PHE A 348 10.88 0.42 0.22
CA PHE A 348 12.07 0.13 0.99
C PHE A 348 13.30 0.51 0.18
N ARG A 349 14.21 1.23 0.83
CA ARG A 349 15.56 1.48 0.35
C ARG A 349 16.52 0.67 1.19
N ILE A 350 17.24 -0.23 0.55
CA ILE A 350 18.11 -1.21 1.22
C ILE A 350 19.54 -0.90 0.82
N LEU A 351 20.40 -0.71 1.82
CA LEU A 351 21.83 -0.53 1.62
C LEU A 351 22.50 -1.90 1.55
N VAL A 352 23.30 -2.11 0.51
CA VAL A 352 23.94 -3.37 0.18
C VAL A 352 25.44 -3.19 -0.07
N ARG A 353 26.19 -4.28 0.07
CA ARG A 353 27.58 -4.41 -0.38
C ARG A 353 27.70 -5.58 -1.37
N PRO A 354 28.78 -5.68 -2.16
CA PRO A 354 29.13 -6.90 -2.85
C PRO A 354 29.13 -8.09 -1.88
N ALA A 355 28.53 -9.20 -2.30
CA ALA A 355 28.68 -10.45 -1.59
C ALA A 355 30.15 -10.94 -1.72
N THR A 356 30.62 -11.66 -0.72
CA THR A 356 31.86 -12.42 -0.84
C THR A 356 31.66 -13.62 -1.77
N ALA A 357 32.75 -14.22 -2.26
CA ALA A 357 32.68 -15.41 -3.09
C ALA A 357 31.96 -16.57 -2.38
N GLU A 358 32.18 -16.72 -1.08
CA GLU A 358 31.53 -17.73 -0.23
C GLU A 358 30.02 -17.46 -0.10
N GLU A 359 29.63 -16.23 0.24
CA GLU A 359 28.21 -15.84 0.34
C GLU A 359 27.45 -16.05 -0.97
N ALA A 360 28.10 -15.78 -2.11
CA ALA A 360 27.49 -15.88 -3.43
C ALA A 360 27.45 -17.30 -4.00
N ALA A 361 28.20 -18.26 -3.43
CA ALA A 361 28.44 -19.58 -4.01
C ALA A 361 27.13 -20.32 -4.34
N ASP A 362 26.17 -20.33 -3.41
CA ASP A 362 24.89 -21.02 -3.59
C ASP A 362 24.05 -20.43 -4.72
N ILE A 363 24.01 -19.10 -4.84
CA ILE A 363 23.25 -18.42 -5.90
C ILE A 363 23.89 -18.71 -7.25
N LEU A 364 25.21 -18.60 -7.34
CA LEU A 364 25.95 -18.85 -8.58
C LEU A 364 25.84 -20.32 -9.02
N ALA A 365 25.92 -21.27 -8.10
CA ALA A 365 25.74 -22.69 -8.39
C ALA A 365 24.32 -22.99 -8.91
N ARG A 366 23.29 -22.35 -8.34
CA ARG A 366 21.90 -22.46 -8.85
C ARG A 366 21.74 -21.81 -10.22
N GLU A 367 22.35 -20.64 -10.45
CA GLU A 367 22.32 -19.97 -11.77
C GLU A 367 23.03 -20.82 -12.84
N GLU A 368 24.17 -21.41 -12.52
CA GLU A 368 24.90 -22.30 -13.42
C GLU A 368 24.09 -23.55 -13.75
N THR A 369 23.49 -24.18 -12.73
CA THR A 369 22.61 -25.33 -12.90
C THR A 369 21.40 -24.96 -13.76
N ALA A 370 20.75 -23.83 -13.49
CA ALA A 370 19.63 -23.34 -14.29
C ALA A 370 20.05 -23.05 -15.75
N ALA A 371 21.24 -22.49 -15.98
CA ALA A 371 21.76 -22.23 -17.32
C ALA A 371 22.03 -23.53 -18.09
N ARG A 372 22.68 -24.53 -17.46
CA ARG A 372 22.87 -25.86 -18.07
C ARG A 372 21.54 -26.51 -18.42
N ARG A 373 20.57 -26.48 -17.51
CA ARG A 373 19.23 -27.03 -17.75
C ARG A 373 18.48 -26.30 -18.87
N ALA A 374 18.61 -24.98 -18.97
CA ALA A 374 18.03 -24.19 -20.06
C ALA A 374 18.67 -24.52 -21.41
N GLU A 375 19.99 -24.73 -21.47
CA GLU A 375 20.68 -25.16 -22.69
C GLU A 375 20.22 -26.56 -23.13
N LEU A 376 20.10 -27.51 -22.20
CA LEU A 376 19.59 -28.85 -22.49
C LEU A 376 18.14 -28.82 -23.00
N GLU A 377 17.29 -27.99 -22.40
CA GLU A 377 15.93 -27.77 -22.86
C GLU A 377 15.91 -27.18 -24.27
N GLU A 378 16.69 -26.14 -24.56
CA GLU A 378 16.74 -25.55 -25.90
C GLU A 378 17.21 -26.57 -26.96
N ARG A 379 18.23 -27.38 -26.62
CA ARG A 379 18.67 -28.49 -27.47
C ARG A 379 17.58 -29.54 -27.69
N ARG A 380 16.83 -29.89 -26.64
CA ARG A 380 15.67 -30.80 -26.73
C ARG A 380 14.61 -30.24 -27.66
N ARG A 381 14.23 -28.97 -27.50
CA ARG A 381 13.24 -28.30 -28.36
C ARG A 381 13.68 -28.34 -29.81
N ARG A 382 14.94 -27.99 -30.09
CA ARG A 382 15.52 -28.04 -31.43
C ARG A 382 15.47 -29.43 -32.06
N LEU A 383 15.69 -30.48 -31.27
CA LEU A 383 15.80 -31.86 -31.77
C LEU A 383 14.48 -32.63 -31.84
N PHE A 384 13.44 -32.18 -31.14
CA PHE A 384 12.18 -32.93 -30.99
C PHE A 384 10.89 -32.14 -31.23
N LEU A 385 10.86 -30.80 -31.05
CA LEU A 385 9.64 -30.01 -31.23
C LEU A 385 9.47 -29.48 -32.66
N HIS A 386 8.26 -29.65 -33.19
CA HIS A 386 7.83 -29.17 -34.50
C HIS A 386 7.74 -27.63 -34.50
N PRO A 387 8.12 -26.90 -35.58
CA PRO A 387 8.26 -27.30 -36.98
C PRO A 387 9.68 -27.66 -37.45
N HIS A 388 10.66 -27.73 -36.54
CA HIS A 388 12.06 -27.71 -36.93
C HIS A 388 12.66 -29.08 -37.33
N VAL A 389 11.91 -30.17 -37.16
CA VAL A 389 12.47 -31.53 -37.28
C VAL A 389 11.68 -32.37 -38.27
N GLN A 390 12.28 -32.61 -39.45
CA GLN A 390 11.63 -33.28 -40.58
C GLN A 390 11.80 -34.80 -40.60
N ASP A 391 12.70 -35.37 -39.81
CA ASP A 391 13.00 -36.81 -39.78
C ASP A 391 12.20 -37.59 -38.70
N GLY A 392 11.19 -36.96 -38.11
CA GLY A 392 10.30 -37.59 -37.14
C GLY A 392 9.11 -38.26 -37.81
N GLU A 393 8.93 -39.56 -37.56
CA GLU A 393 7.83 -40.36 -38.08
C GLU A 393 6.71 -40.51 -37.05
N LEU A 394 5.46 -40.53 -37.52
CA LEU A 394 4.24 -40.74 -36.72
C LEU A 394 3.62 -42.10 -37.06
N PRO A 395 4.06 -43.20 -36.43
CA PRO A 395 3.56 -44.54 -36.74
C PRO A 395 2.15 -44.75 -36.19
N GLU A 396 1.23 -45.34 -36.97
CA GLU A 396 -0.16 -45.58 -36.55
C GLU A 396 -0.29 -46.32 -35.21
N GLN A 397 0.58 -47.31 -34.99
CA GLN A 397 0.63 -48.13 -33.77
C GLN A 397 2.02 -48.07 -33.14
N PRO A 398 2.27 -47.09 -32.25
CA PRO A 398 3.56 -46.95 -31.57
C PRO A 398 3.79 -48.06 -30.54
N ASP A 399 4.92 -48.77 -30.66
CA ASP A 399 5.39 -49.78 -29.69
C ASP A 399 6.44 -49.17 -28.75
N LEU A 400 6.05 -48.95 -27.50
CA LEU A 400 6.91 -48.37 -26.44
C LEU A 400 7.40 -49.43 -25.44
N SER A 401 7.11 -50.72 -25.66
CA SER A 401 7.34 -51.77 -24.66
C SER A 401 8.82 -52.00 -24.31
N SER A 402 9.73 -51.77 -25.26
CA SER A 402 11.19 -51.92 -25.12
C SER A 402 11.93 -50.62 -24.79
N THR A 403 11.20 -49.54 -24.49
CA THR A 403 11.79 -48.20 -24.32
C THR A 403 12.10 -47.90 -22.85
N THR A 404 13.16 -47.11 -22.61
CA THR A 404 13.50 -46.57 -21.29
C THR A 404 13.15 -45.08 -21.23
N LEU A 405 12.47 -44.64 -20.17
CA LEU A 405 12.17 -43.23 -19.92
C LEU A 405 13.45 -42.47 -19.57
N VAL A 406 13.62 -41.27 -20.13
CA VAL A 406 14.73 -40.36 -19.84
C VAL A 406 14.15 -39.13 -19.15
N ASN A 407 14.58 -38.87 -17.91
CA ASN A 407 14.19 -37.66 -17.18
C ASN A 407 14.86 -36.44 -17.85
N PHE A 408 14.08 -35.41 -18.14
CA PHE A 408 14.57 -34.15 -18.71
C PHE A 408 14.10 -32.93 -17.91
N GLY A 409 13.82 -33.12 -16.62
CA GLY A 409 13.47 -32.07 -15.68
C GLY A 409 11.98 -31.72 -15.68
N GLU A 410 11.14 -32.59 -16.25
CA GLU A 410 9.68 -32.36 -16.33
C GLU A 410 9.06 -32.24 -14.92
N ARG A 411 9.41 -33.15 -14.01
CA ARG A 411 8.87 -33.21 -12.65
C ARG A 411 9.26 -32.02 -11.79
N GLU A 412 10.51 -31.56 -11.93
CA GLU A 412 11.06 -30.41 -11.20
C GLU A 412 10.44 -29.08 -11.67
N ARG A 413 9.91 -29.04 -12.90
CA ARG A 413 9.22 -27.88 -13.47
C ARG A 413 7.75 -27.82 -13.08
N ARG A 414 7.21 -28.86 -12.45
CA ARG A 414 5.80 -28.94 -12.10
C ARG A 414 5.42 -27.83 -11.12
N SER A 415 4.62 -26.88 -11.59
CA SER A 415 3.88 -25.99 -10.70
C SER A 415 2.87 -26.81 -9.91
N ILE A 416 2.67 -26.49 -8.62
CA ILE A 416 1.64 -27.10 -7.76
C ILE A 416 0.24 -26.99 -8.40
N LEU A 417 0.03 -26.01 -9.28
CA LEU A 417 -1.24 -25.76 -9.96
C LEU A 417 -1.38 -26.49 -11.31
N GLN A 418 -0.33 -27.14 -11.81
CA GLN A 418 -0.37 -27.84 -13.09
C GLN A 418 -0.83 -29.29 -12.90
N THR A 419 -2.03 -29.58 -13.39
CA THR A 419 -2.69 -30.90 -13.29
C THR A 419 -2.56 -31.75 -14.55
N TRP A 420 -2.02 -31.20 -15.63
CA TRP A 420 -1.91 -31.90 -16.92
C TRP A 420 -0.68 -32.82 -16.95
N PRO A 421 -0.76 -33.97 -17.66
CA PRO A 421 0.40 -34.83 -17.92
C PRO A 421 1.53 -34.10 -18.66
N GLU A 422 2.76 -34.55 -18.45
CA GLU A 422 3.98 -33.97 -19.03
C GLU A 422 4.41 -34.75 -20.28
N ASP A 423 5.11 -34.09 -21.21
CA ASP A 423 5.74 -34.78 -22.34
C ASP A 423 6.71 -35.85 -21.84
N GLU A 424 6.85 -36.95 -22.58
CA GLU A 424 7.84 -37.98 -22.27
C GLU A 424 8.92 -38.07 -23.35
N LEU A 425 10.13 -38.38 -22.92
CA LEU A 425 11.24 -38.73 -23.79
C LEU A 425 11.66 -40.16 -23.46
N ARG A 426 11.61 -41.06 -24.45
CA ARG A 426 11.99 -42.46 -24.27
C ARG A 426 12.98 -42.92 -25.32
N VAL A 427 13.89 -43.83 -24.97
CA VAL A 427 14.90 -44.34 -25.90
C VAL A 427 14.84 -45.86 -26.00
N ASP A 428 14.97 -46.37 -27.22
CA ASP A 428 15.22 -47.78 -27.52
C ASP A 428 16.60 -47.88 -28.20
N GLU A 429 17.61 -48.18 -27.39
CA GLU A 429 19.00 -48.23 -27.86
C GLU A 429 19.23 -49.43 -28.80
N ALA A 430 18.51 -50.53 -28.62
CA ALA A 430 18.64 -51.73 -29.44
C ALA A 430 18.13 -51.51 -30.87
N ARG A 431 17.03 -50.76 -31.00
CA ARG A 431 16.45 -50.38 -32.31
C ARG A 431 17.03 -49.06 -32.85
N GLY A 432 17.86 -48.36 -32.07
CA GLY A 432 18.48 -47.10 -32.49
C GLY A 432 17.45 -45.98 -32.72
N VAL A 433 16.41 -45.90 -31.89
CA VAL A 433 15.34 -44.90 -32.00
C VAL A 433 15.09 -44.19 -30.67
N VAL A 434 14.58 -42.96 -30.77
CA VAL A 434 14.09 -42.17 -29.64
C VAL A 434 12.66 -41.74 -29.91
N TRP A 435 11.83 -41.83 -28.89
CA TRP A 435 10.42 -41.47 -28.90
C TRP A 435 10.24 -40.18 -28.12
N PHE A 436 9.61 -39.19 -28.76
CA PHE A 436 9.09 -38.01 -28.09
C PHE A 436 7.58 -38.11 -28.04
N ILE A 437 7.01 -38.09 -26.85
CA ILE A 437 5.60 -38.33 -26.58
C ILE A 437 5.03 -37.03 -26.05
N GLU A 438 4.33 -36.30 -26.91
CA GLU A 438 3.83 -34.95 -26.64
C GLU A 438 2.39 -35.02 -26.11
N TYR A 439 2.11 -34.35 -24.99
CA TYR A 439 0.76 -34.29 -24.45
C TYR A 439 -0.13 -33.40 -25.34
N ASN A 440 -1.27 -33.93 -25.80
CA ASN A 440 -2.11 -33.25 -26.79
C ASN A 440 -3.39 -32.61 -26.22
N GLY A 441 -3.46 -32.40 -24.90
CA GLY A 441 -4.48 -31.53 -24.30
C GLY A 441 -5.84 -32.17 -23.99
N HIS A 442 -5.99 -33.51 -24.05
CA HIS A 442 -7.27 -34.23 -23.89
C HIS A 442 -8.37 -33.90 -24.94
N ASP A 443 -8.31 -32.74 -25.62
CA ASP A 443 -9.38 -32.22 -26.47
C ASP A 443 -9.36 -32.72 -27.93
N GLY A 444 -8.49 -33.68 -28.28
CA GLY A 444 -8.69 -34.51 -29.48
C GLY A 444 -8.72 -33.74 -30.81
N ASP A 445 -7.94 -32.67 -30.97
CA ASP A 445 -8.01 -31.87 -32.19
C ASP A 445 -7.37 -32.53 -33.43
N ASP A 446 -6.61 -33.63 -33.26
CA ASP A 446 -6.06 -34.38 -34.39
C ASP A 446 -6.10 -35.91 -34.18
N TRP A 447 -7.30 -36.47 -34.26
CA TRP A 447 -7.53 -37.93 -34.28
C TRP A 447 -6.89 -38.63 -35.48
N SER A 448 -6.38 -37.90 -36.47
CA SER A 448 -5.63 -38.49 -37.58
C SER A 448 -4.22 -38.95 -37.18
N ARG A 449 -3.76 -38.59 -35.97
CA ARG A 449 -2.47 -39.01 -35.42
C ARG A 449 -2.58 -40.24 -34.54
N ASN A 450 -1.42 -40.80 -34.22
CA ASN A 450 -1.26 -41.96 -33.35
C ASN A 450 -1.47 -41.59 -31.87
N ASN A 451 -2.74 -41.44 -31.50
CA ASN A 451 -3.15 -41.07 -30.16
C ASN A 451 -2.93 -42.26 -29.19
N ILE A 452 -1.83 -42.22 -28.42
CA ILE A 452 -1.64 -43.09 -27.26
C ILE A 452 -2.32 -42.40 -26.08
N THR A 453 -3.58 -42.75 -25.80
CA THR A 453 -4.43 -42.04 -24.82
C THR A 453 -4.55 -40.54 -25.16
N SER A 454 -3.88 -39.66 -24.42
CA SER A 454 -3.89 -38.20 -24.61
C SER A 454 -2.53 -37.66 -25.05
N PHE A 455 -1.77 -38.50 -25.76
CA PHE A 455 -0.44 -38.18 -26.25
C PHE A 455 -0.27 -38.54 -27.72
N ILE A 456 0.62 -37.82 -28.38
CA ILE A 456 1.08 -38.11 -29.74
C ILE A 456 2.53 -38.60 -29.63
N ALA A 457 2.80 -39.81 -30.12
CA ALA A 457 4.13 -40.40 -30.08
C ALA A 457 4.85 -40.23 -31.42
N ARG A 458 6.00 -39.57 -31.41
CA ARG A 458 6.83 -39.41 -32.60
C ARG A 458 8.13 -40.16 -32.42
N ARG A 459 8.50 -41.01 -33.39
CA ARG A 459 9.81 -41.68 -33.39
C ARG A 459 10.80 -40.92 -34.24
N PHE A 460 12.03 -40.87 -33.78
CA PHE A 460 13.16 -40.29 -34.50
C PHE A 460 14.32 -41.29 -34.52
N PRO A 461 15.17 -41.27 -35.57
CA PRO A 461 16.42 -42.01 -35.54
C PRO A 461 17.33 -41.46 -34.43
N LEU A 462 18.00 -42.34 -33.70
CA LEU A 462 18.94 -42.00 -32.64
C LEU A 462 20.29 -41.55 -33.26
N SER A 463 20.29 -40.30 -33.75
CA SER A 463 21.50 -39.64 -34.26
C SER A 463 22.54 -39.43 -33.15
N GLU A 464 23.78 -39.12 -33.55
CA GLU A 464 24.86 -38.80 -32.61
C GLU A 464 24.49 -37.60 -31.72
N GLU A 465 23.87 -36.56 -32.28
CA GLU A 465 23.46 -35.37 -31.54
C GLU A 465 22.36 -35.69 -30.50
N ARG A 466 21.39 -36.52 -30.87
CA ARG A 466 20.34 -36.99 -29.94
C ARG A 466 20.93 -37.88 -28.86
N ARG A 467 21.85 -38.79 -29.20
CA ARG A 467 22.57 -39.61 -28.21
C ARG A 467 23.34 -38.73 -27.22
N ALA A 468 24.06 -37.72 -27.71
CA ALA A 468 24.78 -36.77 -26.87
C ALA A 468 23.84 -35.98 -25.94
N LEU A 469 22.67 -35.56 -26.43
CA LEU A 469 21.65 -34.93 -25.59
C LEU A 469 21.13 -35.88 -24.51
N LEU A 470 20.76 -37.12 -24.86
CA LEU A 470 20.26 -38.10 -23.89
C LEU A 470 21.28 -38.37 -22.79
N THR A 471 22.56 -38.56 -23.14
CA THR A 471 23.64 -38.72 -22.15
C THR A 471 23.73 -37.52 -21.22
N ALA A 472 23.64 -36.30 -21.74
CA ALA A 472 23.71 -35.08 -20.94
C ALA A 472 22.49 -34.92 -20.02
N LEU A 473 21.29 -35.27 -20.49
CA LEU A 473 20.06 -35.26 -19.69
C LEU A 473 20.15 -36.26 -18.52
N ARG A 474 20.59 -37.49 -18.79
CA ARG A 474 20.82 -38.50 -17.75
C ARG A 474 21.84 -38.02 -16.72
N ALA A 475 22.95 -37.44 -17.18
CA ALA A 475 23.99 -36.91 -16.30
C ALA A 475 23.50 -35.75 -15.41
N GLU A 476 22.53 -34.94 -15.86
CA GLU A 476 22.00 -33.81 -15.10
C GLU A 476 20.83 -34.20 -14.17
N TYR A 477 19.97 -35.14 -14.57
CA TYR A 477 18.71 -35.43 -13.86
C TYR A 477 18.62 -36.83 -13.22
N GLU A 478 19.49 -37.78 -13.57
CA GLU A 478 19.45 -39.15 -13.03
C GLU A 478 20.55 -39.42 -11.99
N GLN A 479 21.39 -38.44 -11.66
CA GLN A 479 22.36 -38.59 -10.58
C GLN A 479 21.65 -38.74 -9.22
N PRO A 480 21.97 -39.79 -8.43
CA PRO A 480 21.37 -39.98 -7.13
C PRO A 480 21.88 -38.92 -6.15
N GLY A 481 21.02 -37.94 -5.83
CA GLY A 481 21.24 -36.97 -4.77
C GLY A 481 21.88 -35.66 -5.23
N THR A 482 21.02 -34.72 -5.62
CA THR A 482 21.20 -33.28 -5.35
C THR A 482 19.91 -32.72 -4.80
#